data_AF-A0A817ZMZ7-F1
#
_entry.id   AF-A0A817ZMZ7-F1
#
_cell.length_a   1.000
_cell.length_b   1.000
_cell.length_c   1.000
_cell.angle_alpha   90.00
_cell.angle_beta   90.00
_cell.angle_gamma   90.00
#
_symmetry.space_group_name_H-M   'P 1'
#
loop_
_entity.id
_entity.type
_entity.pdbx_description
1 polymer ?
#
loop_
_entity_poly.entity_id
_entity_poly.type
_entity_poly.pdbx_seq_one_letter_code
_entity_poly.pdbx_strand_id
1 'polypeptide(L)'
;YTYIQSRFYRAPEIILGIPYTPAIDIWSFGCILVELFTGMLISVIEINFDQLDCDKLSCYPIFPGENEQEQLAMIMEVIDLPPNHVLEQGTRKKLFFDSKGVPRTVSTKSLKKRRPASRPLGQILRTTDQNFIDFIRRCFEWDPVERLTPEEGLRHPWIIETKLTQRTSRESRNKYRTKKDENISTVNADSC
;
A
#
# COMPACT_ATOMS: atom_id res chain seq x y z
N TYR A 1 -7.96 -4.10 26.66
CA TYR A 1 -7.57 -3.65 25.30
C TYR A 1 -6.46 -4.59 24.84
N THR A 2 -6.68 -5.36 23.78
CA THR A 2 -5.68 -6.31 23.28
C THR A 2 -4.89 -5.64 22.17
N TYR A 3 -3.55 -5.67 22.27
CA TYR A 3 -2.67 -5.11 21.25
C TYR A 3 -2.55 -6.12 20.09
N ILE A 4 -3.30 -5.88 19.00
CA ILE A 4 -3.40 -6.82 17.87
C ILE A 4 -2.46 -6.43 16.72
N GLN A 5 -2.47 -5.15 16.32
CA GLN A 5 -1.66 -4.63 15.22
C GLN A 5 -0.85 -3.42 15.66
N SER A 6 0.36 -3.27 15.10
CA SER A 6 1.14 -2.04 15.17
C SER A 6 0.36 -0.87 14.60
N ARG A 7 0.43 0.30 15.25
CA ARG A 7 -0.47 1.44 14.99
C ARG A 7 -0.52 1.86 13.52
N PHE A 8 0.63 1.99 12.87
CA PHE A 8 0.72 2.48 11.49
C PHE A 8 0.11 1.52 10.46
N TYR A 9 0.01 0.23 10.79
CA TYR A 9 -0.53 -0.83 9.94
C TYR A 9 -1.91 -1.31 10.42
N ARG A 10 -2.50 -0.61 11.39
CA ARG A 10 -3.73 -1.02 12.06
C ARG A 10 -4.96 -0.73 11.20
N ALA A 11 -5.79 -1.74 11.03
CA ALA A 11 -7.03 -1.66 10.27
C ALA A 11 -8.09 -0.80 10.98
N PRO A 12 -8.98 -0.12 10.22
CA PRO A 12 -9.97 0.79 10.79
C PRO A 12 -10.97 0.09 11.71
N GLU A 13 -11.33 -1.17 11.45
CA GLU A 13 -12.23 -1.97 12.29
C GLU A 13 -11.69 -2.12 13.73
N ILE A 14 -10.37 -2.25 13.90
CA ILE A 14 -9.72 -2.32 15.22
C ILE A 14 -9.85 -0.98 15.95
N ILE A 15 -9.68 0.13 15.23
CA ILE A 15 -9.81 1.49 15.79
C ILE A 15 -11.26 1.77 16.19
N LEU A 16 -12.21 1.43 15.31
CA LEU A 16 -13.64 1.66 15.49
C LEU A 16 -14.31 0.66 16.46
N GLY A 17 -13.62 -0.42 16.83
CA GLY A 17 -14.15 -1.46 17.71
C GLY A 17 -15.24 -2.29 17.03
N ILE A 18 -15.05 -2.59 15.75
CA ILE A 18 -15.85 -3.52 14.95
C ILE A 18 -15.24 -4.93 15.14
N PRO A 19 -16.02 -6.02 15.16
CA PRO A 19 -15.48 -7.38 15.13
C PRO A 19 -14.54 -7.56 13.94
N TYR A 20 -13.32 -8.00 14.21
CA TYR A 20 -12.30 -8.16 13.18
C TYR A 20 -12.27 -9.59 12.65
N THR A 21 -11.77 -9.73 11.43
CA THR A 21 -11.53 -10.99 10.73
C THR A 21 -10.07 -11.01 10.26
N PRO A 22 -9.58 -12.10 9.62
CA PRO A 22 -8.26 -12.09 8.98
C PRO A 22 -8.06 -10.98 7.92
N ALA A 23 -9.12 -10.30 7.48
CA ALA A 23 -9.03 -9.16 6.56
C ALA A 23 -8.20 -7.99 7.12
N ILE A 24 -7.94 -7.93 8.43
CA ILE A 24 -7.02 -6.96 9.02
C ILE A 24 -5.58 -7.11 8.48
N ASP A 25 -5.19 -8.32 8.10
CA ASP A 25 -3.85 -8.58 7.57
C ASP A 25 -3.70 -8.05 6.15
N ILE A 26 -4.78 -8.05 5.36
CA ILE A 26 -4.81 -7.44 4.02
C ILE A 26 -4.63 -5.92 4.12
N TRP A 27 -5.24 -5.30 5.14
CA TRP A 27 -5.02 -3.88 5.40
C TRP A 27 -3.55 -3.59 5.69
N SER A 28 -2.95 -4.34 6.64
CA SER A 28 -1.53 -4.19 6.97
C SER A 28 -0.63 -4.44 5.76
N PHE A 29 -0.96 -5.44 4.95
CA PHE A 29 -0.26 -5.74 3.70
C PHE A 29 -0.33 -4.59 2.71
N GLY A 30 -1.50 -3.96 2.53
CA GLY A 30 -1.66 -2.74 1.74
C GLY A 30 -0.73 -1.63 2.22
N CYS A 31 -0.69 -1.35 3.52
CA CYS A 31 0.22 -0.35 4.10
C CYS A 31 1.69 -0.65 3.78
N ILE A 32 2.13 -1.90 3.96
CA ILE A 32 3.50 -2.33 3.68
C ILE A 32 3.83 -2.21 2.19
N LEU A 33 2.92 -2.58 1.29
CA LEU A 33 3.14 -2.45 -0.15
C LEU A 33 3.32 -1.00 -0.57
N VAL A 34 2.52 -0.09 -0.03
CA VAL A 34 2.70 1.34 -0.30
C VAL A 34 4.05 1.83 0.20
N GLU A 35 4.43 1.45 1.41
CA GLU A 35 5.69 1.83 2.03
C GLU A 35 6.90 1.33 1.21
N LEU A 36 6.87 0.07 0.75
CA LEU A 36 7.90 -0.51 -0.11
C LEU A 36 7.96 0.17 -1.49
N PHE A 37 6.80 0.40 -2.11
CA PHE A 37 6.73 1.00 -3.43
C PHE A 37 7.23 2.45 -3.42
N THR A 38 6.79 3.24 -2.43
CA THR A 38 7.18 4.64 -2.31
C THR A 38 8.62 4.80 -1.82
N GLY A 39 9.08 3.96 -0.89
CA GLY A 39 10.49 3.93 -0.45
C GLY A 39 11.46 3.59 -1.58
N MET A 40 11.12 2.60 -2.41
CA MET A 40 11.91 2.25 -3.61
C MET A 40 11.92 3.41 -4.62
N LEU A 41 10.77 4.05 -4.87
CA LEU A 41 10.68 5.17 -5.80
C LEU A 41 11.52 6.37 -5.34
N ILE A 42 11.55 6.67 -4.03
CA ILE A 42 12.38 7.75 -3.48
C ILE A 42 13.86 7.44 -3.69
N SER A 43 14.30 6.20 -3.45
CA SER A 43 15.70 5.79 -3.62
C SER A 43 16.22 5.92 -5.06
N VAL A 44 15.37 5.86 -6.10
CA VAL A 44 15.82 5.97 -7.51
C VAL A 44 15.83 7.41 -8.03
N ILE A 45 15.13 8.34 -7.38
CA ILE A 45 15.03 9.74 -7.82
C ILE A 45 16.17 10.59 -7.23
N GLU A 46 16.70 10.25 -6.06
CA GLU A 46 17.74 11.03 -5.37
C GLU A 46 19.18 10.57 -5.69
N ILE A 47 19.56 10.48 -6.97
CA ILE A 47 20.98 10.41 -7.35
C ILE A 47 21.55 11.83 -7.51
N ASN A 48 21.61 12.58 -6.42
CA ASN A 48 22.51 13.73 -6.28
C ASN A 48 23.23 13.58 -4.94
N PHE A 49 24.50 13.18 -5.02
CA PHE A 49 25.24 12.50 -3.97
C PHE A 49 25.88 13.42 -2.90
N ASP A 50 25.46 14.69 -2.80
CA ASP A 50 26.12 15.67 -1.90
C ASP A 50 25.29 16.08 -0.67
N GLN A 51 24.07 15.56 -0.49
CA GLN A 51 23.24 15.90 0.67
C GLN A 51 22.41 14.71 1.17
N LEU A 52 23.08 13.61 1.51
CA LEU A 52 22.42 12.44 2.08
C LEU A 52 22.05 12.72 3.56
N ASP A 53 20.93 13.39 3.79
CA ASP A 53 20.23 13.29 5.09
C ASP A 53 19.79 11.83 5.24
N CYS A 54 20.50 11.06 6.07
CA CYS A 54 20.17 9.67 6.40
C CYS A 54 18.72 9.48 6.90
N ASP A 55 18.06 10.56 7.34
CA ASP A 55 16.65 10.58 7.71
C ASP A 55 15.67 10.47 6.52
N LYS A 56 16.07 10.82 5.29
CA LYS A 56 15.19 10.78 4.10
C LYS A 56 15.20 9.45 3.34
N LEU A 57 16.13 8.55 3.64
CA LEU A 57 16.14 7.18 3.10
C LEU A 57 15.14 6.26 3.82
N SER A 58 14.44 6.77 4.84
CA SER A 58 13.46 6.01 5.60
C SER A 58 12.16 5.82 4.80
N CYS A 59 11.71 4.57 4.69
CA CYS A 59 10.38 4.28 4.16
C CYS A 59 9.36 4.86 5.16
N TYR A 60 8.52 5.79 4.72
CA TYR A 60 7.52 6.40 5.59
C TYR A 60 6.20 5.62 5.51
N PRO A 61 5.62 5.22 6.64
CA PRO A 61 4.32 4.56 6.62
C PRO A 61 3.27 5.52 6.04
N ILE A 62 2.32 4.98 5.29
CA ILE A 62 1.24 5.77 4.66
C ILE A 62 0.37 6.49 5.70
N PHE A 63 0.21 5.90 6.89
CA PHE A 63 -0.59 6.43 7.99
C PHE A 63 0.24 6.54 9.30
N PRO A 64 1.07 7.59 9.45
CA PRO A 64 1.93 7.81 10.62
C PRO A 64 1.19 8.49 11.79
N GLY A 65 0.02 8.00 12.21
CA GLY A 65 -0.76 8.65 13.27
C GLY A 65 -0.10 8.56 14.65
N GLU A 66 0.01 9.66 15.40
CA GLU A 66 0.57 9.63 16.76
C GLU A 66 -0.38 8.93 17.76
N ASN A 67 -1.67 8.99 17.48
CA ASN A 67 -2.75 8.41 18.28
C ASN A 67 -3.86 7.85 17.36
N GLU A 68 -4.85 7.14 17.92
CA GLU A 68 -5.93 6.52 17.14
C GLU A 68 -6.78 7.54 16.37
N GLN A 69 -6.98 8.73 16.92
CA GLN A 69 -7.78 9.78 16.29
C GLN A 69 -7.06 10.34 15.06
N GLU A 70 -5.74 10.58 15.17
CA GLU A 70 -4.90 10.97 14.04
C GLU A 70 -4.78 9.86 13.01
N GLN A 71 -4.60 8.61 13.45
CA GLN A 71 -4.53 7.45 12.57
C GLN A 71 -5.79 7.38 11.69
N LEU A 72 -6.98 7.46 12.30
CA LEU A 72 -8.24 7.42 11.57
C LEU A 72 -8.43 8.65 10.67
N ALA A 73 -8.01 9.84 11.11
CA ALA A 73 -8.06 11.04 10.29
C ALA A 73 -7.15 10.95 9.05
N MET A 74 -5.98 10.34 9.16
CA MET A 74 -5.09 10.08 8.02
C MET A 74 -5.68 9.03 7.08
N ILE A 75 -6.33 7.99 7.60
CA ILE A 75 -7.06 7.02 6.78
C ILE A 75 -8.13 7.73 5.95
N MET A 76 -9.00 8.52 6.58
CA MET A 76 -10.06 9.25 5.88
C MET A 76 -9.53 10.26 4.87
N GLU A 77 -8.36 10.86 5.12
CA GLU A 77 -7.71 11.77 4.16
C GLU A 77 -7.40 11.08 2.82
N VAL A 78 -7.13 9.76 2.85
CA VAL A 78 -6.73 8.97 1.69
C VAL A 78 -7.88 8.23 1.03
N ILE A 79 -8.73 7.56 1.83
CA ILE A 79 -9.79 6.67 1.34
C ILE A 79 -11.20 7.17 1.65
N ASP A 80 -11.35 8.44 1.98
CA ASP A 80 -12.61 9.12 2.31
C ASP A 80 -13.29 8.59 3.60
N LEU A 81 -14.50 9.05 3.87
CA LEU A 81 -15.30 8.64 5.03
C LEU A 81 -15.72 7.17 4.92
N PRO A 82 -15.77 6.46 6.06
CA PRO A 82 -16.39 5.13 6.11
C PRO A 82 -17.87 5.21 5.73
N PRO A 83 -18.38 4.22 4.96
CA PRO A 83 -19.81 4.09 4.73
C PRO A 83 -20.61 3.98 6.03
N ASN A 84 -21.86 4.47 6.03
CA ASN A 84 -22.71 4.49 7.23
C ASN A 84 -22.90 3.10 7.84
N HIS A 85 -23.06 2.06 7.01
CA HIS A 85 -23.25 0.69 7.49
C HIS A 85 -22.01 0.14 8.20
N VAL A 86 -20.80 0.57 7.82
CA VAL A 86 -19.54 0.23 8.52
C VAL A 86 -19.47 0.98 9.84
N LEU A 87 -19.79 2.28 9.83
CA LEU A 87 -19.82 3.10 11.05
C LEU A 87 -20.79 2.57 12.09
N GLU A 88 -21.95 2.06 11.67
CA GLU A 88 -22.98 1.56 12.56
C GLU A 88 -22.52 0.38 13.42
N GLN A 89 -21.64 -0.45 12.88
CA GLN A 89 -21.04 -1.61 13.57
C GLN A 89 -20.01 -1.22 14.63
N GLY A 90 -19.47 0.01 14.56
CA GLY A 90 -18.38 0.46 15.44
C GLY A 90 -18.83 0.78 16.85
N THR A 91 -18.43 -0.05 17.82
CA THR A 91 -18.71 0.18 19.25
C THR A 91 -18.04 1.45 19.79
N ARG A 92 -16.96 1.91 19.16
CA ARG A 92 -16.17 3.09 19.54
C ARG A 92 -16.42 4.31 18.67
N LYS A 93 -17.39 4.26 17.72
CA LYS A 93 -17.63 5.35 16.75
C LYS A 93 -17.81 6.73 17.38
N LYS A 94 -18.45 6.81 18.56
CA LYS A 94 -18.72 8.07 19.28
C LYS A 94 -17.45 8.82 19.71
N LEU A 95 -16.31 8.13 19.83
CA LEU A 95 -15.02 8.76 20.12
C LEU A 95 -14.53 9.60 18.94
N PHE A 96 -14.83 9.16 17.72
CA PHE A 96 -14.25 9.70 16.49
C PHE A 96 -15.24 10.53 15.67
N PHE A 97 -16.54 10.29 15.82
CA PHE A 97 -17.61 10.93 15.05
C PHE A 97 -18.66 11.55 15.98
N ASP A 98 -19.32 12.60 15.50
CA ASP A 98 -20.50 13.17 16.15
C ASP A 98 -21.78 12.38 15.82
N SER A 99 -22.93 12.84 16.34
CA SER A 99 -24.23 12.19 16.09
C SER A 99 -24.71 12.25 14.64
N LYS A 100 -24.10 13.10 13.80
CA LYS A 100 -24.41 13.25 12.38
C LYS A 100 -23.44 12.46 11.49
N GLY A 101 -22.52 11.70 12.08
CA GLY A 101 -21.49 10.96 11.33
C GLY A 101 -20.34 11.84 10.84
N VAL A 102 -20.21 13.07 11.35
CA VAL A 102 -19.13 13.99 10.98
C VAL A 102 -17.89 13.68 11.84
N PRO A 103 -16.69 13.56 11.24
CA PRO A 103 -15.46 13.38 12.00
C PRO A 103 -15.24 14.51 13.01
N ARG A 104 -14.93 14.14 14.24
CA ARG A 104 -14.51 15.08 15.28
C ARG A 104 -13.12 15.61 14.92
N THR A 105 -12.96 16.93 14.96
CA THR A 105 -11.69 17.57 14.64
C THR A 105 -10.61 17.19 15.64
N VAL A 106 -9.47 16.74 15.12
CA VAL A 106 -8.25 16.58 15.89
C VAL A 106 -7.57 17.95 15.99
N SER A 107 -7.56 18.56 17.18
CA SER A 107 -6.71 19.72 17.44
C SER A 107 -5.29 19.22 17.70
N THR A 108 -4.55 18.92 16.64
CA THR A 108 -3.13 18.58 16.79
C THR A 108 -2.32 19.88 16.92
N LYS A 109 -1.10 19.78 17.48
CA LYS A 109 -0.12 20.89 17.49
C LYS A 109 0.29 21.32 16.08
N SER A 110 0.02 20.48 15.07
CA SER A 110 0.22 20.77 13.66
C SER A 110 -1.09 21.32 13.08
N LEU A 111 -1.14 22.63 12.84
CA LEU A 111 -2.32 23.43 12.44
C LEU A 111 -3.09 22.95 11.18
N LYS A 112 -2.75 21.81 10.58
CA LYS A 112 -3.37 21.31 9.34
C LYS A 112 -4.62 20.47 9.67
N LYS A 113 -5.79 21.07 9.55
CA LYS A 113 -7.07 20.32 9.48
C LYS A 113 -7.03 19.40 8.26
N ARG A 114 -6.91 18.09 8.50
CA ARG A 114 -7.04 17.06 7.44
C ARG A 114 -8.49 17.03 6.96
N ARG A 115 -8.68 16.87 5.66
CA ARG A 115 -10.01 16.75 5.02
C ARG A 115 -10.13 15.37 4.40
N PRO A 116 -11.27 14.67 4.55
CA PRO A 116 -11.50 13.41 3.87
C PRO A 116 -11.28 13.52 2.36
N ALA A 117 -10.72 12.48 1.76
CA ALA A 117 -10.38 12.38 0.34
C ALA A 117 -9.48 13.50 -0.24
N SER A 118 -8.82 14.30 0.62
CA SER A 118 -7.96 15.39 0.15
C SER A 118 -6.59 14.94 -0.37
N ARG A 119 -6.24 13.66 -0.20
CA ARG A 119 -4.97 13.09 -0.67
C ARG A 119 -5.19 11.71 -1.30
N PRO A 120 -5.70 11.64 -2.55
CA PRO A 120 -6.04 10.39 -3.20
C PRO A 120 -4.82 9.49 -3.42
N LEU A 121 -5.02 8.17 -3.43
CA LEU A 121 -3.95 7.16 -3.54
C LEU A 121 -3.00 7.40 -4.73
N GLY A 122 -3.50 7.76 -5.91
CA GLY A 122 -2.65 8.02 -7.08
C GLY A 122 -1.59 9.11 -6.83
N GLN A 123 -1.94 10.16 -6.08
CA GLN A 123 -1.01 11.22 -5.70
C GLN A 123 0.04 10.74 -4.67
N ILE A 124 -0.35 9.83 -3.77
CA ILE A 124 0.55 9.24 -2.78
C ILE A 124 1.56 8.31 -3.44
N LEU A 125 1.05 7.44 -4.32
CA LEU A 125 1.84 6.41 -4.99
C LEU A 125 2.73 6.98 -6.10
N ARG A 126 2.42 8.19 -6.61
CA ARG A 126 3.17 8.86 -7.69
C ARG A 126 3.39 7.98 -8.91
N THR A 127 2.37 7.21 -9.26
CA THR A 127 2.39 6.25 -10.38
C THR A 127 1.16 6.42 -11.24
N THR A 128 1.28 6.03 -12.51
CA THR A 128 0.17 5.97 -13.48
C THR A 128 -0.36 4.56 -13.68
N ASP A 129 0.25 3.56 -13.06
CA ASP A 129 -0.16 2.15 -13.11
C ASP A 129 -1.53 1.97 -12.43
N GLN A 130 -2.59 1.90 -13.24
CA GLN A 130 -3.96 1.74 -12.77
C GLN A 130 -4.20 0.39 -12.09
N ASN A 131 -3.51 -0.66 -12.53
CA ASN A 131 -3.64 -2.00 -11.94
C ASN A 131 -3.05 -1.99 -10.52
N PHE A 132 -1.92 -1.32 -10.30
CA PHE A 132 -1.37 -1.18 -8.95
C PHE A 132 -2.24 -0.30 -8.05
N ILE A 133 -2.72 0.84 -8.55
CA ILE A 133 -3.60 1.74 -7.79
C ILE A 133 -4.88 0.99 -7.38
N ASP A 134 -5.49 0.24 -8.29
CA ASP A 134 -6.70 -0.55 -7.98
C ASP A 134 -6.42 -1.65 -6.95
N PHE A 135 -5.28 -2.34 -7.07
CA PHE A 135 -4.88 -3.35 -6.09
C PHE A 135 -4.79 -2.77 -4.67
N ILE A 136 -4.09 -1.64 -4.52
CA ILE A 136 -3.96 -0.95 -3.23
C ILE A 136 -5.31 -0.44 -2.72
N ARG A 137 -6.16 0.10 -3.62
CA ARG A 137 -7.51 0.55 -3.26
C ARG A 137 -8.34 -0.60 -2.67
N ARG A 138 -8.30 -1.79 -3.27
CA ARG A 138 -9.03 -2.97 -2.77
C ARG A 138 -8.46 -3.52 -1.45
N CYS A 139 -7.18 -3.31 -1.16
CA CYS A 139 -6.60 -3.60 0.17
C CYS A 139 -7.15 -2.68 1.26
N PHE A 140 -7.52 -1.44 0.91
CA PHE A 140 -8.01 -0.42 1.84
C PHE A 140 -9.52 -0.25 1.84
N GLU A 141 -10.26 -1.28 1.42
CA GLU A 141 -11.72 -1.26 1.52
C GLU A 141 -12.18 -1.14 2.98
N TRP A 142 -13.15 -0.26 3.23
CA TRP A 142 -13.64 0.03 4.57
C TRP A 142 -14.35 -1.18 5.19
N ASP A 143 -15.19 -1.84 4.39
CA ASP A 143 -15.89 -3.04 4.80
C ASP A 143 -14.94 -4.25 4.73
N PRO A 144 -14.64 -4.93 5.86
CA PRO A 144 -13.76 -6.09 5.86
C PRO A 144 -14.27 -7.26 5.00
N VAL A 145 -15.58 -7.31 4.72
CA VAL A 145 -16.20 -8.35 3.87
C VAL A 145 -15.92 -8.10 2.39
N GLU A 146 -15.93 -6.84 1.97
CA GLU A 146 -15.68 -6.43 0.58
C GLU A 146 -14.17 -6.25 0.29
N ARG A 147 -13.34 -6.28 1.33
CA ARG A 147 -11.88 -6.13 1.23
C ARG A 147 -11.25 -7.30 0.49
N LEU A 148 -10.25 -6.97 -0.34
CA LEU A 148 -9.50 -7.94 -1.15
C LEU A 148 -9.11 -9.19 -0.35
N THR A 149 -9.52 -10.37 -0.79
CA THR A 149 -9.02 -11.63 -0.20
C THR A 149 -7.65 -12.01 -0.79
N PRO A 150 -6.83 -12.82 -0.09
CA PRO A 150 -5.56 -13.34 -0.64
C PRO A 150 -5.76 -14.05 -1.98
N GLU A 151 -6.80 -14.86 -2.10
CA GLU A 151 -7.12 -15.64 -3.30
C GLU A 151 -7.45 -14.73 -4.49
N GLU A 152 -8.22 -13.67 -4.25
CA GLU A 152 -8.51 -12.64 -5.26
C GLU A 152 -7.28 -11.83 -5.62
N GLY A 153 -6.48 -11.45 -4.62
CA GLY A 153 -5.24 -10.72 -4.82
C GLY A 153 -4.26 -11.46 -5.73
N LEU A 154 -4.12 -12.78 -5.56
CA LEU A 154 -3.29 -13.62 -6.42
C LEU A 154 -3.75 -13.67 -7.89
N ARG A 155 -5.04 -13.41 -8.13
CA ARG A 155 -5.67 -13.34 -9.46
C ARG A 155 -5.76 -11.92 -10.01
N HIS A 156 -5.29 -10.92 -9.28
CA HIS A 156 -5.38 -9.54 -9.72
C HIS A 156 -4.50 -9.26 -10.95
N PRO A 157 -4.96 -8.44 -11.93
CA PRO A 157 -4.18 -8.10 -13.12
C PRO A 157 -2.76 -7.64 -12.81
N TRP A 158 -2.59 -6.75 -11.82
CA TRP A 158 -1.27 -6.29 -11.36
C TRP A 158 -0.28 -7.44 -11.03
N ILE A 159 -0.77 -8.47 -10.32
CA ILE A 159 0.04 -9.64 -9.95
C ILE A 159 0.29 -10.55 -11.15
N ILE A 160 -0.72 -10.76 -12.01
CA ILE A 160 -0.62 -11.65 -13.18
C ILE A 160 0.32 -11.07 -14.25
N GLU A 161 0.17 -9.79 -14.59
CA GLU A 161 1.01 -9.09 -15.59
C GLU A 161 2.48 -9.09 -15.18
N THR A 162 2.75 -8.91 -13.88
CA THR A 162 4.11 -9.00 -13.33
C THR A 162 4.71 -10.39 -13.53
N LYS A 163 3.94 -11.46 -13.29
CA LYS A 163 4.40 -12.84 -13.51
C LYS A 163 4.71 -13.13 -14.98
N LEU A 164 3.90 -12.61 -15.90
CA LEU A 164 4.13 -12.75 -17.34
C LEU A 164 5.42 -12.02 -17.77
N THR A 165 5.60 -10.78 -17.34
CA THR A 165 6.82 -9.99 -17.63
C THR A 165 8.09 -10.65 -17.08
N GLN A 166 8.02 -11.28 -15.90
CA GLN A 166 9.15 -12.02 -15.35
C GLN A 166 9.45 -13.33 -16.11
N ARG A 167 8.42 -14.02 -16.62
CA ARG A 167 8.61 -15.22 -17.44
C ARG A 167 9.25 -14.89 -18.78
N THR A 168 8.75 -13.88 -19.48
CA THR A 168 9.31 -13.46 -20.78
C THR A 168 10.76 -12.97 -20.66
N SER A 169 11.09 -12.25 -19.59
CA SER A 169 12.47 -11.79 -19.32
C SER A 169 13.43 -12.92 -18.91
N ARG A 170 12.94 -14.00 -18.29
CA ARG A 170 13.74 -15.22 -18.03
C ARG A 170 13.93 -16.05 -19.30
N GLU A 171 12.89 -16.23 -20.11
CA GLU A 171 12.96 -16.94 -21.39
C GLU A 171 13.89 -16.24 -22.39
N SER A 172 13.84 -14.91 -22.44
CA SER A 172 14.72 -14.10 -23.28
C SER A 172 16.20 -14.25 -22.87
N ARG A 173 16.50 -14.22 -21.57
CA ARG A 173 17.85 -14.46 -21.04
C ARG A 173 18.34 -15.87 -21.35
N ASN A 174 17.48 -16.88 -21.22
CA ASN A 174 17.83 -18.26 -21.53
C ASN A 174 18.12 -18.44 -23.02
N LYS A 175 17.27 -17.91 -23.92
CA LYS A 175 17.52 -17.94 -25.38
C LYS A 175 18.83 -17.26 -25.77
N TYR A 176 19.18 -16.15 -25.13
CA TYR A 176 20.45 -15.44 -25.38
C TYR A 176 21.66 -16.27 -24.95
N ARG A 177 21.54 -16.99 -23.83
CA ARG A 177 22.58 -17.89 -23.33
C ARG A 177 22.78 -19.10 -24.24
N THR A 178 21.71 -19.73 -24.71
CA THR A 178 21.79 -20.87 -25.64
C THR A 178 22.42 -20.47 -26.98
N LYS A 179 22.06 -19.30 -27.55
CA LYS A 179 22.70 -18.77 -28.77
C LYS A 179 24.18 -18.44 -28.59
N LYS A 180 24.60 -18.03 -27.39
CA LYS A 180 26.01 -17.78 -27.08
C LYS A 180 26.81 -19.08 -27.05
N ASP A 181 26.25 -20.14 -26.48
CA ASP A 181 26.90 -21.45 -26.39
C ASP A 181 26.99 -22.13 -27.78
N GLU A 182 25.98 -21.95 -28.65
CA GLU A 182 26.02 -22.40 -30.06
C GLU A 182 27.07 -21.64 -30.90
N ASN A 183 27.17 -20.32 -30.76
CA ASN A 183 28.20 -19.54 -31.46
C ASN A 183 29.63 -19.85 -30.99
N ILE A 184 29.83 -20.24 -29.72
CA ILE A 184 31.15 -20.66 -29.21
C ILE A 184 31.56 -22.02 -29.78
N SER A 185 30.59 -22.91 -30.04
CA SER A 185 30.85 -24.25 -30.58
C SER A 185 31.10 -24.23 -32.10
N THR A 186 30.50 -23.31 -32.85
CA THR A 186 30.80 -23.14 -34.29
C THR A 186 32.18 -22.52 -34.53
N VAL A 187 32.62 -21.57 -33.70
CA VAL A 187 33.93 -20.91 -33.85
C VAL A 187 35.11 -21.88 -33.60
N ASN A 188 34.90 -22.94 -32.82
CA ASN A 188 35.91 -23.97 -32.56
C ASN A 188 35.96 -25.10 -33.61
N ALA A 189 34.99 -25.16 -34.54
CA ALA A 189 34.96 -26.16 -35.61
C ALA A 189 35.68 -25.72 -36.89
N ASP A 190 35.90 -24.42 -37.08
CA ASP A 190 36.57 -23.84 -38.26
C ASP A 190 38.09 -23.59 -38.06
N SER A 191 38.69 -24.12 -36.99
CA SER A 191 40.14 -24.00 -36.68
C SER A 191 40.92 -25.32 -36.78
N CYS A 192 40.50 -26.26 -37.65
CA CYS A 192 41.26 -27.47 -37.99
C CYS A 192 41.51 -27.55 -39.50
#